data_AF-A0A379Y6S7-F1
#
_entry.id   AF-A0A379Y6S7-F1
#
_cell.length_a   1.000
_cell.length_b   1.000
_cell.length_c   1.000
_cell.angle_alpha   90.00
_cell.angle_beta   90.00
_cell.angle_gamma   90.00
#
_symmetry.space_group_name_H-M   'P 1'
#
loop_
_entity.id
_entity.type
_entity.pdbx_description
1 polymer ?
#
loop_
_entity_poly.entity_id
_entity_poly.type
_entity_poly.pdbx_seq_one_letter_code
_entity_poly.pdbx_strand_id
1 'polypeptide(L)' 'MNLTAFGLAVPQTLREYEKTLLKRKTRLGMQTNVVLSEECEADWLPKCGAV' A
#
# COMPACT_ATOMS: atom_id res chain seq x y z
N MET A 1 -1.77 13.08 7.54
CA MET A 1 -0.58 12.18 7.61
C MET A 1 0.35 12.53 6.45
N ASN A 2 1.67 12.59 6.64
CA ASN A 2 2.62 12.86 5.55
C ASN A 2 3.31 11.58 5.08
N LEU A 3 4.02 11.63 3.95
CA LEU A 3 4.64 10.45 3.34
C LEU A 3 5.70 9.80 4.25
N THR A 4 6.46 10.60 5.00
CA THR A 4 7.47 10.11 5.96
C THR A 4 6.81 9.37 7.12
N ALA A 5 5.81 9.97 7.75
CA ALA A 5 5.07 9.38 8.87
C ALA A 5 4.35 8.09 8.45
N PHE A 6 3.73 8.09 7.26
CA PHE A 6 3.15 6.89 6.68
C PHE A 6 4.21 5.81 6.46
N GLY A 7 5.34 6.15 5.83
CA GLY A 7 6.43 5.20 5.58
C GLY A 7 7.04 4.59 6.85
N LEU A 8 7.02 5.32 7.96
CA LEU A 8 7.44 4.81 9.28
C LEU A 8 6.41 3.88 9.92
N ALA A 9 5.11 4.15 9.72
CA ALA A 9 4.03 3.35 10.31
C ALA A 9 3.78 2.02 9.58
N VAL A 10 3.84 2.01 8.23
CA VAL A 10 3.49 0.85 7.39
C VAL A 10 4.16 -0.47 7.80
N PRO A 11 5.48 -0.53 8.10
CA PRO A 11 6.12 -1.79 8.50
C PRO A 11 5.56 -2.36 9.81
N GLN A 12 5.22 -1.49 10.77
CA GLN A 12 4.62 -1.92 12.03
C GLN A 12 3.19 -2.42 11.79
N THR A 13 2.38 -1.64 11.05
CA THR A 13 1.01 -2.04 10.72
C THR A 13 0.98 -3.38 9.99
N LEU A 14 1.83 -3.61 8.98
CA LEU A 14 1.86 -4.89 8.25
C LEU A 14 2.26 -6.07 9.15
N ARG A 15 3.16 -5.86 10.12
CA ARG A 15 3.56 -6.89 11.08
C ARG A 15 2.39 -7.36 11.94
N GLU A 16 1.48 -6.46 12.31
CA GLU A 16 0.27 -6.80 13.08
C GLU A 16 -0.67 -7.75 12.30
N TYR A 17 -0.56 -7.76 10.97
CA TYR A 17 -1.26 -8.70 10.08
C TYR A 17 -0.36 -9.84 9.58
N GLU A 18 0.78 -10.07 10.23
CA GLU A 18 1.75 -11.11 9.87
C GLU A 18 2.31 -10.98 8.44
N LYS A 19 2.27 -9.77 7.86
CA LYS A 19 2.80 -9.46 6.53
C LYS A 19 4.18 -8.81 6.62
N THR A 20 5.12 -9.31 5.82
CA THR A 20 6.45 -8.72 5.72
C THR A 20 6.50 -7.70 4.59
N LEU A 21 6.88 -6.46 4.91
CA LEU A 21 7.15 -5.43 3.91
C LEU A 21 8.52 -5.65 3.26
N LEU A 22 8.53 -5.90 1.95
CA LEU A 22 9.71 -5.87 1.10
C LEU A 22 9.67 -4.60 0.25
N LYS A 23 10.81 -3.93 0.12
CA LYS A 23 10.94 -2.72 -0.71
C LYS A 23 12.19 -2.77 -1.58
N ARG A 24 12.08 -2.31 -2.81
CA ARG A 24 13.17 -2.28 -3.80
C ARG A 24 13.17 -0.94 -4.54
N LYS A 25 14.36 -0.34 -4.67
CA LYS A 25 14.57 0.82 -5.55
C LYS A 25 14.56 0.36 -7.01
N THR A 26 13.74 1.00 -7.82
CA THR A 26 13.62 0.79 -9.27
C THR A 26 13.87 2.11 -10.01
N ARG A 27 13.86 2.08 -11.34
CA ARG A 27 13.95 3.29 -12.17
C ARG A 27 12.74 4.22 -12.00
N LEU A 28 11.61 3.71 -11.50
CA LEU A 28 10.36 4.46 -11.30
C LEU A 28 10.16 4.89 -9.83
N GLY A 29 11.12 4.61 -8.94
CA GLY A 29 11.04 4.97 -7.53
C GLY A 29 11.16 3.77 -6.61
N MET A 30 10.43 3.79 -5.49
CA MET A 30 10.39 2.67 -4.54
C MET A 30 9.19 1.78 -4.84
N GLN A 31 9.43 0.49 -5.03
CA GLN A 31 8.37 -0.50 -5.21
C GLN A 31 8.30 -1.43 -4.00
N THR A 32 7.10 -1.84 -3.61
CA THR A 32 6.86 -2.81 -2.53
C THR A 32 6.26 -4.11 -3.05
N ASN A 33 6.19 -5.13 -2.18
CA ASN A 33 5.50 -6.39 -2.45
C ASN A 33 4.00 -6.37 -2.07
N VAL A 34 3.46 -5.21 -1.70
CA VAL A 34 2.07 -5.10 -1.22
C VAL A 34 1.16 -4.71 -2.38
N VAL A 35 0.04 -5.41 -2.48
CA VAL A 35 -1.06 -5.15 -3.41
C VAL A 35 -2.36 -5.02 -2.62
N LEU A 36 -3.32 -4.26 -3.15
CA LEU A 36 -4.65 -4.16 -2.56
C LEU A 36 -5.38 -5.51 -2.68
N SER A 37 -6.24 -5.83 -1.71
CA SER A 37 -7.14 -6.97 -1.82
C SER A 37 -8.23 -6.68 -2.84
N GLU A 38 -8.81 -7.72 -3.42
CA GLU A 38 -9.91 -7.61 -4.39
C GLU A 38 -11.15 -6.92 -3.79
N GLU A 39 -11.37 -7.05 -2.48
CA GLU A 39 -12.45 -6.39 -1.74
C GLU A 39 -12.41 -4.86 -1.86
N CYS A 40 -11.22 -4.27 -2.03
CA CYS A 40 -11.07 -2.82 -2.14
C CYS A 40 -11.81 -2.23 -3.34
N GLU A 41 -11.95 -3.00 -4.44
CA GLU A 41 -12.65 -2.61 -5.66
C GLU A 41 -14.15 -2.38 -5.45
N ALA A 42 -14.76 -3.09 -4.50
CA ALA A 42 -16.17 -2.94 -4.16
C ALA A 42 -16.38 -1.81 -3.14
N ASP A 43 -15.45 -1.63 -2.21
CA ASP A 43 -15.66 -0.83 -1.01
C ASP A 43 -15.33 0.66 -1.21
N TRP A 44 -14.12 0.98 -1.67
CA TRP A 44 -13.62 2.36 -1.62
C TRP A 44 -12.69 2.73 -2.76
N LEU A 45 -12.17 1.77 -3.54
CA LEU A 45 -11.29 2.08 -4.65
C LEU A 45 -12.09 2.82 -5.75
N PRO A 46 -11.71 4.06 -6.13
CA PRO A 46 -12.45 4.81 -7.12
C PRO A 46 -12.44 4.12 -8.48
N LYS A 47 -13.62 3.93 -9.07
CA LYS A 47 -13.77 3.31 -10.39
C LYS A 47 -13.64 4.37 -11.48
N CYS A 48 -12.80 4.08 -12.48
CA CYS A 48 -12.73 4.92 -13.67
C CYS A 48 -14.08 4.88 -14.40
N GLY A 49 -14.67 6.04 -14.67
CA GLY A 49 -15.97 6.14 -15.34
C GLY A 49 -17.20 6.10 -14.41
N ALA A 50 -17.01 6.11 -13.09
CA ALA A 50 -18.09 6.49 -12.18
C ALA A 50 -18.34 8.00 -12.34
N VAL A 51 -19.38 8.34 -13.12
CA VAL A 51 -19.92 9.70 -13.27
C VAL A 51 -21.00 9.91 -12.23
#